data_AF-A0A519F1Y4-F1
#
_entry.id   AF-A0A519F1Y4-F1
#
_cell.length_a   1.000
_cell.length_b   1.000
_cell.length_c   1.000
_cell.angle_alpha   90.00
_cell.angle_beta   90.00
_cell.angle_gamma   90.00
#
_symmetry.space_group_name_H-M   'P 1'
#
loop_
_entity.id
_entity.type
_entity.pdbx_description
1 polymer ?
#
loop_
_entity_poly.entity_id
_entity_poly.type
_entity_poly.pdbx_seq_one_letter_code
_entity_poly.pdbx_strand_id
1 'polypeptide(L)'
;MNAVPVKTDEVSAQPQRSATLNVNPLKPVSTRSQLLIVVERLEDWSSYLPSEHLISAQDYLENPPQNNAGQRVQVINLCRSYRYLGHGYYCSLLAEARGHHVIPSVKTISELTRKSLYGLALDDLDKRLEHALRDHPYDETEGFTLSLYFGQTDLAPLQDLARQLFEAFPAPILLVEFRKRDNWHIVGIKTGALTRLRDHQQDQFAQSLDSFSRKIWRQPRSRRTYRYDLAILHDPQEALPPSNRKALDNFIRVGQQLGVDVELIEKKDYSRLAEYDALLIRETTSVDNHTYRFAKKAESEGLVVMDDPASILRCTNKV
;
A
#
# COMPACT_ATOMS: atom_id res chain seq x y z
N MET A 1 32.84 -43.12 61.53
CA MET A 1 33.01 -42.26 62.73
C MET A 1 33.47 -40.89 62.25
N ASN A 2 32.71 -39.85 62.63
CA ASN A 2 33.03 -38.41 62.78
C ASN A 2 33.74 -37.69 61.62
N ALA A 3 33.07 -36.87 60.79
CA ALA A 3 32.52 -35.51 61.02
C ALA A 3 33.59 -34.40 61.01
N VAL A 4 33.59 -33.52 59.99
CA VAL A 4 34.10 -32.14 60.03
C VAL A 4 33.30 -31.28 59.01
N PRO A 5 32.94 -30.01 59.32
CA PRO A 5 31.71 -29.36 58.84
C PRO A 5 31.89 -28.39 57.66
N VAL A 6 30.74 -28.02 57.10
CA VAL A 6 30.53 -26.91 56.16
C VAL A 6 30.93 -25.57 56.80
N LYS A 7 31.71 -24.76 56.08
CA LYS A 7 31.84 -23.33 56.31
C LYS A 7 31.31 -22.57 55.09
N THR A 8 30.24 -21.83 55.34
CA THR A 8 29.76 -20.66 54.60
C THR A 8 30.83 -19.57 54.60
N ASP A 9 31.10 -18.98 53.44
CA ASP A 9 31.05 -17.54 53.16
C ASP A 9 31.92 -17.21 51.94
N GLU A 10 31.26 -16.70 50.89
CA GLU A 10 31.54 -15.41 50.25
C GLU A 10 30.95 -15.40 48.84
N VAL A 11 29.72 -14.88 48.76
CA VAL A 11 29.09 -14.44 47.51
C VAL A 11 29.85 -13.21 47.03
N SER A 12 30.82 -13.39 46.13
CA SER A 12 31.44 -12.28 45.41
C SER A 12 30.66 -11.99 44.13
N ALA A 13 30.07 -10.80 44.09
CA ALA A 13 29.28 -10.25 43.01
C ALA A 13 30.03 -10.22 41.68
N GLN A 14 29.52 -10.96 40.68
CA GLN A 14 29.89 -10.74 39.29
C GLN A 14 28.94 -9.72 38.65
N PRO A 15 29.44 -8.67 37.99
CA PRO A 15 28.60 -7.67 37.36
C PRO A 15 27.90 -8.23 36.13
N GLN A 16 26.60 -7.93 36.00
CA GLN A 16 25.79 -8.21 34.83
C GLN A 16 26.47 -7.63 33.58
N ARG A 17 26.91 -8.50 32.68
CA ARG A 17 27.31 -8.10 31.32
C ARG A 17 26.05 -7.70 30.56
N SER A 18 25.70 -6.42 30.61
CA SER A 18 24.79 -5.81 29.65
C SER A 18 25.38 -5.98 28.26
N ALA A 19 24.73 -6.80 27.42
CA ALA A 19 25.05 -6.92 26.01
C ALA A 19 24.57 -5.64 25.30
N THR A 20 25.35 -4.56 25.39
CA THR A 20 25.24 -3.43 24.47
C THR A 20 25.72 -3.92 23.10
N LEU A 21 24.77 -4.31 22.26
CA LEU A 21 25.01 -4.45 20.82
C LEU A 21 25.46 -3.08 20.30
N ASN A 22 26.76 -2.93 20.08
CA ASN A 22 27.34 -1.80 19.37
C ASN A 22 26.89 -1.90 17.91
N VAL A 23 25.72 -1.34 17.61
CA VAL A 23 25.27 -1.15 16.23
C VAL A 23 26.10 -0.02 15.65
N ASN A 24 27.16 -0.36 14.92
CA ASN A 24 27.88 0.63 14.11
C ASN A 24 26.86 1.36 13.22
N PRO A 25 26.88 2.70 13.16
CA PRO A 25 25.98 3.43 12.28
C PRO A 25 26.29 3.05 10.82
N LEU A 26 25.34 2.38 10.17
CA LEU A 26 25.41 2.05 8.75
C LEU A 26 25.67 3.32 7.93
N LYS A 27 26.70 3.29 7.07
CA LYS A 27 27.08 4.39 6.16
C LYS A 27 25.83 5.03 5.49
N PRO A 28 25.77 6.36 5.34
CA PRO A 28 24.59 7.08 4.84
C PRO A 28 24.36 6.85 3.34
N VAL A 29 23.65 5.78 2.97
CA VAL A 29 22.83 5.73 1.75
C VAL A 29 21.44 6.27 2.13
N SER A 30 21.02 7.37 1.49
CA SER A 30 19.69 7.96 1.67
C SER A 30 18.69 7.19 0.83
N THR A 31 18.15 6.09 1.36
CA THR A 31 17.09 5.30 0.73
C THR A 31 15.72 5.85 1.14
N ARG A 32 15.46 7.12 0.82
CA ARG A 32 14.13 7.71 1.03
C ARG A 32 13.22 7.28 -0.11
N SER A 33 12.14 6.59 0.19
CA SER A 33 11.08 6.29 -0.78
C SER A 33 10.51 7.60 -1.35
N GLN A 34 10.72 7.81 -2.65
CA GLN A 34 10.34 9.01 -3.39
C GLN A 34 9.02 8.81 -4.10
N LEU A 35 8.14 9.80 -4.01
CA LEU A 35 6.91 9.85 -4.77
C LEU A 35 7.08 10.75 -5.99
N LEU A 36 6.55 10.32 -7.13
CA LEU A 36 6.39 11.10 -8.35
C LEU A 36 4.93 11.02 -8.81
N ILE A 37 4.32 12.17 -9.09
CA ILE A 37 3.00 12.29 -9.68
C ILE A 37 3.18 12.73 -11.12
N VAL A 38 2.86 11.84 -12.06
CA VAL A 38 3.02 12.09 -13.50
C VAL A 38 1.68 12.52 -14.06
N VAL A 39 1.61 13.73 -14.61
CA VAL A 39 0.43 14.25 -15.33
C VAL A 39 0.79 14.49 -16.79
N GLU A 40 -0.17 14.38 -17.71
CA GLU A 40 0.13 14.61 -19.13
C GLU A 40 0.53 16.06 -19.40
N ARG A 41 -0.20 17.01 -18.79
CA ARG A 41 0.14 18.44 -18.77
C ARG A 41 0.07 18.95 -17.35
N LEU A 42 0.99 19.81 -16.93
CA LEU A 42 1.00 20.39 -15.58
C LEU A 42 -0.29 21.17 -15.25
N GLU A 43 -0.92 21.75 -16.27
CA GLU A 43 -2.22 22.42 -16.20
C GLU A 43 -3.34 21.49 -15.69
N ASP A 44 -3.25 20.17 -15.91
CA ASP A 44 -4.25 19.20 -15.45
C ASP A 44 -4.32 19.11 -13.91
N TRP A 45 -3.29 19.62 -13.22
CA TRP A 45 -3.19 19.66 -11.77
C TRP A 45 -3.70 20.97 -11.16
N SER A 46 -4.18 21.94 -11.95
CA SER A 46 -4.45 23.30 -11.48
C SER A 46 -5.44 23.43 -10.32
N SER A 47 -6.37 22.48 -10.17
CA SER A 47 -7.35 22.46 -9.08
C SER A 47 -6.77 22.00 -7.73
N TYR A 48 -5.54 21.49 -7.70
CA TYR A 48 -4.90 20.92 -6.51
C TYR A 48 -3.73 21.81 -6.06
N LEU A 49 -3.31 21.72 -4.78
CA LEU A 49 -2.16 22.53 -4.34
C LEU A 49 -0.89 22.12 -5.09
N PRO A 50 0.03 23.07 -5.35
CA PRO A 50 1.33 22.77 -5.93
C PRO A 50 2.06 21.70 -5.11
N SER A 51 2.58 20.68 -5.78
CA SER A 51 3.35 19.59 -5.18
C SER A 51 4.74 19.55 -5.78
N GLU A 52 5.77 19.41 -4.94
CA GLU A 52 7.16 19.19 -5.37
C GLU A 52 7.34 17.83 -6.07
N HIS A 53 6.35 16.95 -5.98
CA HIS A 53 6.34 15.62 -6.58
C HIS A 53 5.77 15.59 -8.00
N LEU A 54 5.26 16.71 -8.51
CA LEU A 54 4.59 16.79 -9.81
C LEU A 54 5.60 16.87 -10.97
N ILE A 55 5.41 16.03 -11.99
CA ILE A 55 6.21 16.02 -13.22
C ILE A 55 5.30 15.81 -14.43
N SER A 56 5.64 16.43 -15.58
CA SER A 56 4.92 16.16 -16.81
C SER A 56 5.29 14.78 -17.40
N ALA A 57 4.40 14.18 -18.17
CA ALA A 57 4.67 12.91 -18.83
C ALA A 57 5.86 13.02 -19.78
N GLN A 58 5.98 14.13 -20.50
CA GLN A 58 7.12 14.39 -21.38
C GLN A 58 8.43 14.45 -20.59
N ASP A 59 8.47 15.23 -19.50
CA ASP A 59 9.68 15.35 -18.67
C ASP A 59 10.07 14.02 -18.04
N TYR A 60 9.10 13.22 -17.59
CA TYR A 60 9.39 11.90 -17.02
C TYR A 60 9.99 10.92 -18.04
N LEU A 61 9.60 11.04 -19.31
CA LEU A 61 10.11 10.22 -20.40
C LEU A 61 11.51 10.67 -20.85
N GLU A 62 11.69 11.98 -21.04
CA GLU A 62 12.90 12.58 -21.64
C GLU A 62 14.01 12.88 -20.61
N ASN A 63 13.62 13.30 -19.41
CA ASN A 63 14.51 13.77 -18.35
C ASN A 63 14.35 12.89 -17.10
N PRO A 64 14.95 11.67 -17.08
CA PRO A 64 14.79 10.75 -15.96
C PRO A 64 15.22 11.42 -14.65
N PRO A 65 14.37 11.38 -13.60
CA PRO A 65 14.78 11.83 -12.28
C PRO A 65 16.00 11.02 -11.82
N GLN A 66 17.00 11.71 -11.27
CA GLN A 66 18.21 11.08 -10.78
C GLN A 66 17.87 10.22 -9.56
N ASN A 67 17.82 8.90 -9.76
CA ASN A 67 17.66 7.97 -8.65
C ASN A 67 19.03 7.66 -8.05
N ASN A 68 19.16 7.84 -6.75
CA ASN A 68 20.31 7.29 -6.03
C ASN A 68 20.18 5.76 -5.95
N ALA A 69 21.32 5.06 -6.00
CA ALA A 69 21.33 3.61 -5.84
C ALA A 69 20.66 3.20 -4.51
N GLY A 70 19.63 2.36 -4.59
CA GLY A 70 18.83 1.88 -3.45
C GLY A 70 17.61 2.74 -3.09
N GLN A 71 17.33 3.81 -3.83
CA GLN A 71 16.15 4.65 -3.59
C GLN A 71 14.90 4.05 -4.24
N ARG A 72 13.88 3.73 -3.45
CA ARG A 72 12.58 3.27 -3.97
C ARG A 72 11.79 4.45 -4.52
N VAL A 73 11.19 4.27 -5.70
CA VAL A 73 10.40 5.33 -6.33
C VAL A 73 9.00 4.80 -6.61
N GLN A 74 7.99 5.47 -6.08
CA GLN A 74 6.59 5.25 -6.39
C GLN A 74 6.14 6.29 -7.40
N VAL A 75 5.47 5.84 -8.46
CA VAL A 75 4.97 6.68 -9.55
C VAL A 75 3.45 6.57 -9.59
N ILE A 76 2.75 7.68 -9.32
CA ILE A 76 1.31 7.79 -9.55
C ILE A 76 1.13 8.40 -10.93
N ASN A 77 0.76 7.58 -11.90
CA ASN A 77 0.52 8.01 -13.26
C ASN A 77 -0.95 8.45 -13.39
N LEU A 78 -1.16 9.74 -13.66
CA LEU A 78 -2.44 10.42 -13.83
C LEU A 78 -2.60 10.97 -15.24
N CYS A 79 -1.91 10.39 -16.23
CA CYS A 79 -2.08 10.78 -17.63
C CYS A 79 -3.54 10.64 -18.08
N ARG A 80 -3.93 11.42 -19.11
CA ARG A 80 -5.32 11.49 -19.57
C ARG A 80 -5.77 10.18 -20.23
N SER A 81 -4.82 9.40 -20.73
CA SER A 81 -5.07 8.13 -21.41
C SER A 81 -3.93 7.13 -21.26
N TYR A 82 -4.29 5.85 -21.14
CA TYR A 82 -3.37 4.70 -21.10
C TYR A 82 -3.43 3.83 -22.36
N ARG A 83 -3.91 4.39 -23.49
CA ARG A 83 -3.95 3.68 -24.76
C ARG A 83 -2.54 3.21 -25.15
N TYR A 84 -2.48 2.04 -25.80
CA TYR A 84 -1.23 1.50 -26.32
C TYR A 84 -0.49 2.54 -27.16
N LEU A 85 0.82 2.69 -26.93
CA LEU A 85 1.70 3.70 -27.53
C LEU A 85 1.39 5.17 -27.16
N GLY A 86 0.50 5.42 -26.20
CA GLY A 86 0.27 6.76 -25.64
C GLY A 86 1.24 7.11 -24.50
N HIS A 87 1.30 8.39 -24.12
CA HIS A 87 2.16 8.89 -23.03
C HIS A 87 1.96 8.11 -21.73
N GLY A 88 0.71 7.93 -21.28
CA GLY A 88 0.42 7.20 -20.06
C GLY A 88 0.92 5.75 -20.08
N TYR A 89 0.82 5.06 -21.23
CA TYR A 89 1.34 3.71 -21.38
C TYR A 89 2.87 3.66 -21.29
N TYR A 90 3.56 4.57 -21.99
CA TYR A 90 5.02 4.64 -21.97
C TYR A 90 5.57 5.04 -20.61
N CYS A 91 4.90 5.96 -19.89
CA CYS A 91 5.29 6.33 -18.54
C CYS A 91 5.30 5.11 -17.60
N SER A 92 4.24 4.29 -17.63
CA SER A 92 4.18 3.07 -16.82
C SER A 92 5.22 2.03 -17.25
N LEU A 93 5.41 1.81 -18.55
CA LEU A 93 6.42 0.87 -19.07
C LEU A 93 7.85 1.28 -18.65
N LEU A 94 8.16 2.56 -18.80
CA LEU A 94 9.49 3.07 -18.49
C LEU A 94 9.73 3.11 -16.98
N ALA A 95 8.69 3.37 -16.18
CA ALA A 95 8.78 3.28 -14.72
C ALA A 95 9.12 1.85 -14.28
N GLU A 96 8.44 0.83 -14.80
CA GLU A 96 8.75 -0.57 -14.50
C GLU A 96 10.17 -0.95 -14.93
N ALA A 97 10.61 -0.52 -16.12
CA ALA A 97 11.98 -0.77 -16.60
C ALA A 97 13.06 -0.13 -15.70
N ARG A 98 12.71 0.93 -14.97
CA ARG A 98 13.59 1.59 -13.98
C ARG A 98 13.47 1.01 -12.57
N GLY A 99 12.63 -0.01 -12.36
CA GLY A 99 12.34 -0.57 -11.04
C GLY A 99 11.52 0.37 -10.15
N HIS A 100 10.80 1.33 -10.73
CA HIS A 100 9.86 2.16 -9.99
C HIS A 100 8.54 1.40 -9.83
N HIS A 101 7.90 1.55 -8.67
CA HIS A 101 6.57 1.02 -8.45
C HIS A 101 5.52 2.00 -9.01
N VAL A 102 4.94 1.68 -10.17
CA VAL A 102 4.00 2.56 -10.87
C VAL A 102 2.56 2.09 -10.74
N ILE A 103 1.64 3.04 -10.55
CA ILE A 103 0.20 2.82 -10.61
C ILE A 103 -0.46 3.75 -11.66
N PRO A 104 -1.22 3.22 -12.63
CA PRO A 104 -1.37 1.80 -12.93
C PRO A 104 -0.12 1.20 -13.60
N SER A 105 0.13 -0.08 -13.33
CA SER A 105 1.16 -0.90 -13.99
C SER A 105 0.81 -1.21 -15.45
N VAL A 106 1.78 -1.59 -16.28
CA VAL A 106 1.52 -2.01 -17.68
C VAL A 106 0.60 -3.23 -17.70
N LYS A 107 0.79 -4.15 -16.75
CA LYS A 107 -0.09 -5.30 -16.55
C LYS A 107 -1.53 -4.83 -16.27
N THR A 108 -1.72 -3.93 -15.31
CA THR A 108 -3.04 -3.40 -14.95
C THR A 108 -3.72 -2.71 -16.14
N ILE A 109 -2.98 -1.88 -16.90
CA ILE A 109 -3.49 -1.21 -18.11
C ILE A 109 -3.97 -2.25 -19.14
N SER A 110 -3.19 -3.32 -19.35
CA SER A 110 -3.53 -4.39 -20.28
C SER A 110 -4.75 -5.20 -19.82
N GLU A 111 -4.86 -5.50 -18.53
CA GLU A 111 -6.00 -6.21 -17.94
C GLU A 111 -7.29 -5.40 -18.03
N LEU A 112 -7.26 -4.10 -17.70
CA LEU A 112 -8.41 -3.20 -17.81
C LEU A 112 -8.88 -2.99 -19.26
N THR A 113 -8.01 -3.22 -20.25
CA THR A 113 -8.38 -3.13 -21.68
C THR A 113 -9.11 -4.40 -22.15
N ARG A 114 -8.90 -5.55 -21.49
CA ARG A 114 -9.45 -6.85 -21.89
C ARG A 114 -10.77 -7.13 -21.17
N LYS A 115 -11.88 -6.89 -21.89
CA LYS A 115 -13.25 -7.12 -21.38
C LYS A 115 -13.57 -8.56 -20.94
N SER A 116 -12.79 -9.55 -21.35
CA SER A 116 -13.12 -10.98 -21.20
C SER A 116 -12.59 -11.63 -19.92
N LEU A 117 -11.83 -10.92 -19.07
CA LEU A 117 -11.15 -11.50 -17.91
C LEU A 117 -11.97 -11.45 -16.60
N TYR A 118 -13.16 -10.87 -16.66
CA TYR A 118 -13.96 -10.53 -15.47
C TYR A 118 -14.82 -11.68 -14.91
N GLY A 119 -15.05 -12.75 -15.68
CA GLY A 119 -16.11 -13.72 -15.37
C GLY A 119 -15.92 -14.57 -14.11
N LEU A 120 -14.69 -14.87 -13.68
CA LEU A 120 -14.45 -15.79 -12.55
C LEU A 120 -14.19 -15.07 -11.21
N ALA A 121 -13.71 -13.82 -11.24
CA ALA A 121 -13.40 -13.06 -10.03
C ALA A 121 -14.58 -12.20 -9.53
N LEU A 122 -15.64 -12.04 -10.34
CA LEU A 122 -16.75 -11.13 -10.05
C LEU A 122 -18.06 -11.83 -9.64
N ASP A 123 -18.20 -13.14 -9.82
CA ASP A 123 -19.44 -13.87 -9.43
C ASP A 123 -19.71 -13.79 -7.92
N ASP A 124 -18.67 -13.82 -7.07
CA ASP A 124 -18.81 -13.60 -5.62
C ASP A 124 -19.18 -12.15 -5.26
N LEU A 125 -18.99 -11.24 -6.21
CA LEU A 125 -19.14 -9.81 -6.02
C LEU A 125 -20.57 -9.34 -6.33
N ASP A 126 -21.24 -9.99 -7.28
CA ASP A 126 -22.61 -9.71 -7.67
C ASP A 126 -23.59 -9.92 -6.51
N LYS A 127 -23.43 -10.99 -5.72
CA LYS A 127 -24.25 -11.26 -4.51
C LYS A 127 -24.10 -10.18 -3.45
N ARG A 128 -22.90 -9.63 -3.30
CA ARG A 128 -22.65 -8.53 -2.35
C ARG A 128 -23.24 -7.23 -2.85
N LEU A 129 -23.22 -7.01 -4.16
CA LEU A 129 -23.81 -5.82 -4.78
C LEU A 129 -25.32 -5.76 -4.52
N GLU A 130 -26.00 -6.89 -4.69
CA GLU A 130 -27.45 -6.98 -4.48
C GLU A 130 -27.85 -6.67 -3.03
N HIS A 131 -27.06 -7.15 -2.06
CA HIS A 131 -27.28 -6.81 -0.66
C HIS A 131 -26.98 -5.33 -0.35
N ALA A 132 -25.89 -4.81 -0.91
CA ALA A 132 -25.43 -3.45 -0.67
C ALA A 132 -26.33 -2.37 -1.29
N LEU A 133 -27.02 -2.69 -2.39
CA LEU A 133 -27.89 -1.77 -3.11
C LEU A 133 -29.36 -1.89 -2.74
N ARG A 134 -29.75 -2.87 -1.91
CA ARG A 134 -31.12 -3.01 -1.44
C ARG A 134 -31.56 -1.75 -0.70
N ASP A 135 -32.74 -1.23 -1.05
CA ASP A 135 -33.31 0.02 -0.51
C ASP A 135 -32.46 1.29 -0.77
N HIS A 136 -31.48 1.23 -1.66
CA HIS A 136 -30.70 2.39 -2.12
C HIS A 136 -31.37 3.03 -3.34
N PRO A 137 -31.30 4.36 -3.54
CA PRO A 137 -31.80 5.02 -4.76
C PRO A 137 -31.30 4.45 -6.10
N TYR A 138 -30.21 3.67 -6.09
CA TYR A 138 -29.68 3.04 -7.29
C TYR A 138 -30.44 1.76 -7.65
N ASP A 139 -31.19 1.16 -6.73
CA ASP A 139 -31.91 -0.09 -6.97
C ASP A 139 -33.01 0.05 -8.02
N GLU A 140 -33.59 1.25 -8.15
CA GLU A 140 -34.59 1.57 -9.16
C GLU A 140 -33.98 1.86 -10.55
N THR A 141 -32.65 1.88 -10.67
CA THR A 141 -31.96 2.19 -11.94
C THR A 141 -31.62 0.92 -12.73
N GLU A 142 -31.66 1.01 -14.06
CA GLU A 142 -31.23 -0.07 -14.97
C GLU A 142 -29.69 -0.24 -15.00
N GLY A 143 -28.96 0.76 -14.51
CA GLY A 143 -27.50 0.76 -14.46
C GLY A 143 -26.93 2.11 -14.06
N PHE A 144 -25.71 2.09 -13.54
CA PHE A 144 -24.97 3.29 -13.17
C PHE A 144 -23.46 3.07 -13.32
N THR A 145 -22.69 4.15 -13.30
CA THR A 145 -21.23 4.08 -13.25
C THR A 145 -20.73 4.61 -11.92
N LEU A 146 -19.96 3.80 -11.22
CA LEU A 146 -19.31 4.18 -9.98
C LEU A 146 -17.87 4.63 -10.24
N SER A 147 -17.53 5.82 -9.78
CA SER A 147 -16.14 6.27 -9.72
C SER A 147 -15.51 5.82 -8.41
N LEU A 148 -14.33 5.21 -8.48
CA LEU A 148 -13.50 4.86 -7.36
C LEU A 148 -12.18 5.62 -7.45
N TYR A 149 -11.68 6.10 -6.31
CA TYR A 149 -10.39 6.79 -6.22
C TYR A 149 -9.51 6.03 -5.23
N PHE A 150 -8.41 5.43 -5.71
CA PHE A 150 -7.52 4.62 -4.87
C PHE A 150 -8.26 3.57 -3.98
N GLY A 151 -9.35 3.00 -4.51
CA GLY A 151 -10.19 2.03 -3.80
C GLY A 151 -11.18 2.62 -2.80
N GLN A 152 -11.38 3.94 -2.79
CA GLN A 152 -12.37 4.64 -1.96
C GLN A 152 -13.60 5.05 -2.79
N THR A 153 -14.76 5.09 -2.13
CA THR A 153 -16.02 5.59 -2.68
C THR A 153 -16.91 6.19 -1.58
N ASP A 154 -17.73 7.18 -1.92
CA ASP A 154 -18.72 7.76 -0.99
C ASP A 154 -19.91 6.83 -0.73
N LEU A 155 -20.09 5.79 -1.55
CA LEU A 155 -21.13 4.80 -1.34
C LEU A 155 -20.67 3.77 -0.32
N ALA A 156 -20.92 4.06 0.96
CA ALA A 156 -20.52 3.20 2.08
C ALA A 156 -20.83 1.70 1.89
N PRO A 157 -22.01 1.28 1.35
CA PRO A 157 -22.29 -0.13 1.10
C PRO A 157 -21.34 -0.81 0.09
N LEU A 158 -20.72 -0.03 -0.80
CA LEU A 158 -19.81 -0.50 -1.84
C LEU A 158 -18.33 -0.28 -1.52
N GLN A 159 -17.99 0.17 -0.31
CA GLN A 159 -16.60 0.45 0.06
C GLN A 159 -15.72 -0.82 0.06
N ASP A 160 -16.25 -1.95 0.50
CA ASP A 160 -15.51 -3.24 0.45
C ASP A 160 -15.30 -3.73 -0.98
N LEU A 161 -16.25 -3.46 -1.86
CA LEU A 161 -16.12 -3.71 -3.29
C LEU A 161 -15.05 -2.82 -3.91
N ALA A 162 -15.09 -1.52 -3.61
CA ALA A 162 -14.12 -0.55 -4.10
C ALA A 162 -12.69 -0.95 -3.77
N ARG A 163 -12.46 -1.40 -2.52
CA ARG A 163 -11.17 -1.91 -2.07
C ARG A 163 -10.74 -3.15 -2.85
N GLN A 164 -11.60 -4.15 -2.98
CA GLN A 164 -11.28 -5.38 -3.74
C GLN A 164 -10.95 -5.10 -5.21
N LEU A 165 -11.71 -4.21 -5.85
CA LEU A 165 -11.46 -3.82 -7.24
C LEU A 165 -10.12 -3.09 -7.40
N PHE A 166 -9.74 -2.24 -6.43
CA PHE A 166 -8.44 -1.57 -6.45
C PHE A 166 -7.28 -2.53 -6.16
N GLU A 167 -7.46 -3.51 -5.27
CA GLU A 167 -6.47 -4.56 -5.03
C GLU A 167 -6.24 -5.42 -6.28
N ALA A 168 -7.31 -5.74 -7.02
CA ALA A 168 -7.24 -6.50 -8.27
C ALA A 168 -6.71 -5.66 -9.44
N PHE A 169 -7.11 -4.40 -9.54
CA PHE A 169 -6.74 -3.48 -10.61
C PHE A 169 -6.20 -2.16 -10.05
N PRO A 170 -4.93 -2.12 -9.58
CA PRO A 170 -4.36 -0.91 -9.00
C PRO A 170 -4.29 0.24 -10.00
N ALA A 171 -5.25 1.16 -9.94
CA ALA A 171 -5.29 2.37 -10.74
C ALA A 171 -5.82 3.56 -9.92
N PRO A 172 -5.29 4.78 -10.10
CA PRO A 172 -5.70 5.95 -9.31
C PRO A 172 -7.20 6.26 -9.38
N ILE A 173 -7.78 6.13 -10.58
CA ILE A 173 -9.19 6.37 -10.83
C ILE A 173 -9.73 5.18 -11.60
N LEU A 174 -10.72 4.49 -11.04
CA LEU A 174 -11.47 3.44 -11.71
C LEU A 174 -12.91 3.89 -11.95
N LEU A 175 -13.46 3.51 -13.09
CA LEU A 175 -14.86 3.66 -13.46
C LEU A 175 -15.43 2.26 -13.63
N VAL A 176 -16.40 1.92 -12.78
CA VAL A 176 -17.04 0.60 -12.75
C VAL A 176 -18.46 0.75 -13.26
N GLU A 177 -18.74 0.09 -14.38
CA GLU A 177 -20.06 0.13 -15.04
C GLU A 177 -20.91 -1.04 -14.54
N PHE A 178 -22.02 -0.73 -13.89
CA PHE A 178 -22.99 -1.69 -13.41
C PHE A 178 -24.25 -1.68 -14.28
N ARG A 179 -24.85 -2.85 -14.48
CA ARG A 179 -26.20 -2.98 -15.05
C ARG A 179 -27.04 -3.97 -14.26
N LYS A 180 -28.32 -3.66 -14.14
CA LYS A 180 -29.32 -4.53 -13.53
C LYS A 180 -30.03 -5.29 -14.66
N ARG A 181 -29.95 -6.62 -14.63
CA ARG A 181 -30.79 -7.52 -15.43
C ARG A 181 -31.72 -8.26 -14.49
N ASP A 182 -31.43 -9.52 -14.21
CA ASP A 182 -32.07 -10.26 -13.12
C ASP A 182 -31.40 -9.91 -11.78
N ASN A 183 -30.06 -9.88 -11.78
CA ASN A 183 -29.24 -9.39 -10.68
C ASN A 183 -28.35 -8.23 -11.16
N TRP A 184 -27.69 -7.57 -10.21
CA TRP A 184 -26.67 -6.60 -10.54
C TRP A 184 -25.40 -7.27 -11.03
N HIS A 185 -24.84 -6.76 -12.13
CA HIS A 185 -23.61 -7.27 -12.71
C HIS A 185 -22.65 -6.14 -13.08
N ILE A 186 -21.35 -6.38 -12.92
CA ILE A 186 -20.30 -5.52 -13.45
C ILE A 186 -20.12 -5.81 -14.95
N VAL A 187 -20.40 -4.82 -15.78
CA VAL A 187 -20.32 -4.93 -17.25
C VAL A 187 -18.97 -4.46 -17.79
N GLY A 188 -18.26 -3.63 -17.02
CA GLY A 188 -16.92 -3.19 -17.39
C GLY A 188 -16.23 -2.40 -16.30
N ILE A 189 -14.91 -2.48 -16.29
CA ILE A 189 -14.04 -1.69 -15.43
C ILE A 189 -13.08 -0.95 -16.35
N LYS A 190 -12.97 0.37 -16.19
CA LYS A 190 -12.11 1.22 -17.02
C LYS A 190 -11.32 2.18 -16.13
N THR A 191 -10.20 2.68 -16.63
CA THR A 191 -9.50 3.79 -16.00
C THR A 191 -10.25 5.11 -16.21
N GLY A 192 -10.37 5.92 -15.17
CA GLY A 192 -10.82 7.31 -15.26
C GLY A 192 -9.68 8.27 -15.61
N ALA A 193 -10.02 9.55 -15.79
CA ALA A 193 -9.06 10.62 -16.07
C ALA A 193 -9.34 11.81 -15.15
N LEU A 194 -8.27 12.41 -14.62
CA LEU A 194 -8.34 13.54 -13.68
C LEU A 194 -9.14 14.73 -14.24
N THR A 195 -8.94 15.02 -15.53
CA THR A 195 -9.59 16.12 -16.25
C THR A 195 -11.11 15.95 -16.45
N ARG A 196 -11.65 14.76 -16.17
CA ARG A 196 -13.09 14.47 -16.28
C ARG A 196 -13.81 14.53 -14.93
N LEU A 197 -13.10 14.81 -13.84
CA LEU A 197 -13.69 14.90 -12.52
C LEU A 197 -14.39 16.26 -12.35
N ARG A 198 -15.62 16.21 -11.86
CA ARG A 198 -16.38 17.39 -11.39
C ARG A 198 -15.86 17.83 -10.01
N ASP A 199 -16.19 19.05 -9.58
CA ASP A 199 -15.67 19.63 -8.32
C ASP A 199 -15.77 18.69 -7.11
N HIS A 200 -16.97 18.15 -6.81
CA HIS A 200 -17.14 17.16 -5.72
C HIS A 200 -16.26 15.92 -5.87
N GLN A 201 -16.04 15.46 -7.11
CA GLN A 201 -15.19 14.32 -7.42
C GLN A 201 -13.70 14.65 -7.29
N GLN A 202 -13.31 15.91 -7.55
CA GLN A 202 -11.94 16.39 -7.33
C GLN A 202 -11.61 16.41 -5.83
N ASP A 203 -12.55 16.85 -4.99
CA ASP A 203 -12.40 16.82 -3.53
C ASP A 203 -12.24 15.39 -3.00
N GLN A 204 -13.11 14.47 -3.44
CA GLN A 204 -13.02 13.04 -3.12
C GLN A 204 -11.67 12.44 -3.56
N PHE A 205 -11.22 12.77 -4.78
CA PHE A 205 -9.94 12.32 -5.30
C PHE A 205 -8.78 12.85 -4.45
N ALA A 206 -8.78 14.13 -4.08
CA ALA A 206 -7.73 14.73 -3.24
C ALA A 206 -7.64 14.06 -1.87
N GLN A 207 -8.78 13.80 -1.21
CA GLN A 207 -8.84 13.11 0.07
C GLN A 207 -8.36 11.65 -0.03
N SER A 208 -8.76 10.96 -1.09
CA SER A 208 -8.36 9.57 -1.35
C SER A 208 -6.87 9.48 -1.68
N LEU A 209 -6.34 10.48 -2.39
CA LEU A 209 -4.92 10.60 -2.73
C LEU A 209 -4.06 10.86 -1.49
N ASP A 210 -4.49 11.73 -0.57
CA ASP A 210 -3.81 11.94 0.73
C ASP A 210 -3.80 10.67 1.57
N SER A 211 -4.95 9.98 1.63
CA SER A 211 -5.10 8.73 2.37
C SER A 211 -4.25 7.62 1.79
N PHE A 212 -4.18 7.54 0.46
CA PHE A 212 -3.32 6.61 -0.26
C PHE A 212 -1.85 6.94 0.00
N SER A 213 -1.41 8.13 -0.42
CA SER A 213 -0.03 8.57 -0.31
C SER A 213 0.09 9.81 0.59
N ARG A 214 0.34 9.55 1.87
CA ARG A 214 0.55 10.57 2.92
C ARG A 214 1.77 11.50 2.68
N LYS A 215 2.56 11.25 1.64
CA LYS A 215 3.71 12.06 1.22
C LYS A 215 3.30 13.33 0.45
N ILE A 216 2.06 13.41 -0.04
CA ILE A 216 1.63 14.43 -1.01
C ILE A 216 1.40 15.81 -0.36
N TRP A 217 0.91 15.84 0.88
CA TRP A 217 0.50 17.09 1.55
C TRP A 217 1.32 17.43 2.80
N ARG A 218 2.44 16.71 3.04
CA ARG A 218 3.36 17.08 4.12
C ARG A 218 4.03 18.42 3.79
N GLN A 219 3.48 19.50 4.36
CA GLN A 219 4.24 20.72 4.65
C GLN A 219 5.60 20.33 5.23
N PRO A 220 6.71 20.96 4.84
CA PRO A 220 8.05 20.61 5.31
C PRO A 220 8.16 20.88 6.82
N ARG A 221 7.72 19.92 7.64
CA ARG A 221 7.98 19.92 9.08
C ARG A 221 9.47 19.74 9.27
N SER A 222 10.02 20.49 10.23
CA SER A 222 11.45 20.50 10.52
C SER A 222 12.03 19.08 10.52
N ARG A 223 13.17 18.91 9.85
CA ARG A 223 13.81 17.63 9.49
C ARG A 223 13.95 16.67 10.69
N ARG A 224 12.92 15.88 11.00
CA ARG A 224 13.13 14.54 11.54
C ARG A 224 13.28 13.62 10.34
N THR A 225 14.53 13.39 9.96
CA THR A 225 14.88 12.61 8.77
C THR A 225 14.83 11.14 9.15
N TYR A 226 13.62 10.56 9.15
CA TYR A 226 13.51 9.12 9.09
C TYR A 226 14.07 8.65 7.75
N ARG A 227 14.87 7.59 7.80
CA ARG A 227 15.71 7.08 6.72
C ARG A 227 15.06 5.88 6.02
N TYR A 228 14.15 5.19 6.72
CA TYR A 228 13.40 4.04 6.23
C TYR A 228 11.96 4.12 6.72
N ASP A 229 11.02 3.61 5.93
CA ASP A 229 9.61 3.45 6.29
C ASP A 229 9.32 1.96 6.61
N LEU A 230 8.83 1.65 7.81
CA LEU A 230 8.45 0.31 8.25
C LEU A 230 6.94 0.21 8.43
N ALA A 231 6.31 -0.69 7.68
CA ALA A 231 4.95 -1.13 7.93
C ALA A 231 4.92 -2.26 8.97
N ILE A 232 4.08 -2.10 9.99
CA ILE A 232 3.75 -3.16 10.95
C ILE A 232 2.29 -3.56 10.73
N LEU A 233 2.06 -4.74 10.14
CA LEU A 233 0.73 -5.30 9.98
C LEU A 233 0.20 -5.78 11.33
N HIS A 234 -0.97 -5.31 11.73
CA HIS A 234 -1.65 -5.79 12.93
C HIS A 234 -3.17 -5.80 12.75
N ASP A 235 -3.85 -6.60 13.56
CA ASP A 235 -5.30 -6.56 13.72
C ASP A 235 -5.65 -6.09 15.15
N PRO A 236 -6.23 -4.89 15.34
CA PRO A 236 -6.68 -4.42 16.65
C PRO A 236 -7.73 -5.31 17.32
N GLN A 237 -8.46 -6.12 16.54
CA GLN A 237 -9.56 -6.98 17.00
C GLN A 237 -9.11 -8.43 17.23
N GLU A 238 -7.85 -8.76 16.98
CA GLU A 238 -7.33 -10.11 17.23
C GLU A 238 -7.33 -10.41 18.74
N ALA A 239 -7.90 -11.55 19.12
CA ALA A 239 -8.05 -11.92 20.54
C ALA A 239 -6.73 -12.25 21.23
N LEU A 240 -5.79 -12.84 20.49
CA LEU A 240 -4.47 -13.25 20.98
C LEU A 240 -3.37 -12.71 20.05
N PRO A 241 -3.21 -11.38 19.96
CA PRO A 241 -2.26 -10.80 19.04
C PRO A 241 -0.84 -11.08 19.52
N PRO A 242 0.11 -11.29 18.60
CA PRO A 242 1.48 -11.64 18.95
C PRO A 242 2.27 -10.42 19.48
N SER A 243 1.66 -9.23 19.50
CA SER A 243 2.13 -8.01 20.17
C SER A 243 0.96 -7.31 20.85
N ASN A 244 1.14 -6.87 22.11
CA ASN A 244 0.16 -6.01 22.78
C ASN A 244 0.37 -4.52 22.42
N ARG A 245 -0.56 -3.65 22.84
CA ARG A 245 -0.49 -2.20 22.53
C ARG A 245 0.81 -1.54 23.00
N LYS A 246 1.28 -1.87 24.20
CA LYS A 246 2.54 -1.34 24.76
C LYS A 246 3.75 -1.75 23.92
N ALA A 247 3.74 -2.96 23.34
CA ALA A 247 4.79 -3.41 22.43
C ALA A 247 4.75 -2.61 21.12
N LEU A 248 3.57 -2.39 20.53
CA LEU A 248 3.41 -1.59 19.32
C LEU A 248 3.86 -0.13 19.53
N ASP A 249 3.46 0.50 20.63
CA ASP A 249 3.90 1.87 20.96
C ASP A 249 5.43 1.94 21.16
N ASN A 250 6.04 0.87 21.69
CA ASN A 250 7.49 0.75 21.79
C ASN A 250 8.18 0.59 20.44
N PHE A 251 7.62 -0.18 19.50
CA PHE A 251 8.14 -0.26 18.13
C PHE A 251 8.18 1.12 17.49
N ILE A 252 7.10 1.90 17.62
CA ILE A 252 7.03 3.27 17.09
C ILE A 252 8.09 4.15 17.74
N ARG A 253 8.14 4.17 19.08
CA ARG A 253 9.09 5.03 19.83
C ARG A 253 10.55 4.69 19.51
N VAL A 254 10.91 3.41 19.48
CA VAL A 254 12.29 2.97 19.23
C VAL A 254 12.65 3.11 17.76
N GLY A 255 11.74 2.78 16.84
CA GLY A 255 11.92 3.02 15.42
C GLY A 255 12.26 4.48 15.13
N GLN A 256 11.51 5.41 15.72
CA GLN A 256 11.79 6.84 15.58
C GLN A 256 13.18 7.24 16.09
N GLN A 257 13.67 6.65 17.19
CA GLN A 257 15.02 6.88 17.72
C GLN A 257 16.11 6.35 16.79
N LEU A 258 15.82 5.27 16.05
CA LEU A 258 16.72 4.66 15.08
C LEU A 258 16.61 5.27 13.67
N GLY A 259 15.77 6.29 13.50
CA GLY A 259 15.54 6.90 12.19
C GLY A 259 14.69 6.03 11.26
N VAL A 260 13.76 5.25 11.79
CA VAL A 260 12.76 4.48 11.02
C VAL A 260 11.38 5.06 11.32
N ASP A 261 10.62 5.47 10.29
CA ASP A 261 9.21 5.86 10.44
C ASP A 261 8.39 4.57 10.50
N VAL A 262 7.77 4.31 11.65
CA VAL A 262 7.01 3.08 11.89
C VAL A 262 5.53 3.39 11.82
N GLU A 263 4.85 2.78 10.86
CA GLU A 263 3.41 2.88 10.70
C GLU A 263 2.74 1.54 11.01
N LEU A 264 1.71 1.59 11.83
CA LEU A 264 0.81 0.48 12.03
C LEU A 264 -0.18 0.44 10.87
N ILE A 265 -0.22 -0.67 10.13
CA ILE A 265 -1.13 -0.88 9.01
C ILE A 265 -2.07 -2.06 9.29
N GLU A 266 -3.23 -2.04 8.67
CA GLU A 266 -4.25 -3.09 8.80
C GLU A 266 -4.46 -3.80 7.46
N LYS A 267 -5.32 -4.84 7.46
CA LYS A 267 -5.73 -5.56 6.25
C LYS A 267 -6.18 -4.64 5.10
N LYS A 268 -6.82 -3.51 5.42
CA LYS A 268 -7.33 -2.54 4.45
C LYS A 268 -6.23 -1.79 3.69
N ASP A 269 -5.02 -1.75 4.22
CA ASP A 269 -3.88 -1.00 3.66
C ASP A 269 -3.06 -1.82 2.66
N TYR A 270 -3.55 -3.00 2.25
CA TYR A 270 -2.84 -3.91 1.34
C TYR A 270 -2.35 -3.25 0.06
N SER A 271 -3.12 -2.31 -0.49
CA SER A 271 -2.78 -1.59 -1.70
C SER A 271 -1.60 -0.62 -1.53
N ARG A 272 -1.42 -0.05 -0.34
CA ARG A 272 -0.38 0.94 -0.01
C ARG A 272 0.98 0.32 0.33
N LEU A 273 1.07 -1.01 0.37
CA LEU A 273 2.25 -1.73 0.87
C LEU A 273 3.56 -1.36 0.14
N ALA A 274 3.50 -0.97 -1.13
CA ALA A 274 4.67 -0.55 -1.91
C ALA A 274 5.27 0.80 -1.47
N GLU A 275 4.61 1.54 -0.58
CA GLU A 275 5.12 2.81 -0.02
C GLU A 275 6.24 2.62 1.00
N TYR A 276 6.32 1.43 1.58
CA TYR A 276 7.21 1.11 2.70
C TYR A 276 8.48 0.43 2.23
N ASP A 277 9.54 0.54 3.04
CA ASP A 277 10.82 -0.14 2.81
C ASP A 277 10.80 -1.58 3.35
N ALA A 278 10.08 -1.80 4.44
CA ALA A 278 9.98 -3.08 5.13
C ALA A 278 8.57 -3.38 5.63
N LEU A 279 8.27 -4.67 5.78
CA LEU A 279 7.06 -5.20 6.42
C LEU A 279 7.46 -6.07 7.61
N LEU A 280 6.78 -5.88 8.74
CA LEU A 280 6.82 -6.75 9.91
C LEU A 280 5.38 -7.20 10.24
N ILE A 281 5.16 -8.50 10.42
CA ILE A 281 3.81 -9.02 10.68
C ILE A 281 3.62 -9.27 12.17
N ARG A 282 2.69 -8.53 12.79
CA ARG A 282 2.26 -8.68 14.19
C ARG A 282 0.81 -9.10 14.28
N GLU A 283 0.46 -10.09 13.46
CA GLU A 283 -0.81 -10.81 13.44
C GLU A 283 -0.52 -12.30 13.26
N THR A 284 -1.44 -13.19 13.64
CA THR A 284 -1.29 -14.64 13.41
C THR A 284 -1.10 -14.96 11.91
N THR A 285 0.04 -15.57 11.58
CA THR A 285 0.38 -15.97 10.22
C THR A 285 -0.24 -17.32 9.85
N SER A 286 -0.86 -17.39 8.67
CA SER A 286 -1.41 -18.61 8.09
C SER A 286 -1.40 -18.53 6.57
N VAL A 287 -1.20 -19.66 5.90
CA VAL A 287 -1.12 -19.76 4.43
C VAL A 287 -2.42 -19.30 3.76
N ASP A 288 -3.56 -19.53 4.42
CA ASP A 288 -4.89 -19.17 3.90
C ASP A 288 -5.34 -17.76 4.32
N ASN A 289 -4.53 -17.02 5.09
CA ASN A 289 -4.87 -15.71 5.64
C ASN A 289 -4.27 -14.55 4.80
N HIS A 290 -4.78 -13.32 4.97
CA HIS A 290 -4.23 -12.13 4.32
C HIS A 290 -2.79 -11.86 4.73
N THR A 291 -2.36 -12.27 5.92
CA THR A 291 -0.97 -12.16 6.38
C THR A 291 0.02 -12.80 5.39
N TYR A 292 -0.29 -13.97 4.84
CA TYR A 292 0.52 -14.59 3.79
C TYR A 292 0.51 -13.80 2.48
N ARG A 293 -0.65 -13.24 2.09
CA ARG A 293 -0.78 -12.39 0.90
C ARG A 293 0.04 -11.10 1.02
N PHE A 294 0.08 -10.51 2.22
CA PHE A 294 0.92 -9.35 2.55
C PHE A 294 2.40 -9.69 2.43
N ALA A 295 2.85 -10.80 3.03
CA ALA A 295 4.23 -11.26 2.91
C ALA A 295 4.63 -11.48 1.44
N LYS A 296 3.76 -12.14 0.65
CA LYS A 296 4.00 -12.41 -0.77
C LYS A 296 4.08 -11.13 -1.60
N LYS A 297 3.16 -10.20 -1.36
CA LYS A 297 3.18 -8.90 -2.03
C LYS A 297 4.44 -8.13 -1.66
N ALA A 298 4.75 -8.01 -0.37
CA ALA A 298 5.95 -7.34 0.10
C ALA A 298 7.22 -7.91 -0.57
N GLU A 299 7.37 -9.23 -0.62
CA GLU A 299 8.47 -9.91 -1.32
C GLU A 299 8.52 -9.54 -2.81
N SER A 300 7.38 -9.59 -3.52
CA SER A 300 7.31 -9.25 -4.95
C SER A 300 7.58 -7.77 -5.25
N GLU A 301 7.24 -6.88 -4.32
CA GLU A 301 7.47 -5.44 -4.40
C GLU A 301 8.88 -5.04 -3.90
N GLY A 302 9.71 -6.03 -3.53
CA GLY A 302 11.09 -5.83 -3.10
C GLY A 302 11.25 -5.28 -1.67
N LEU A 303 10.23 -5.37 -0.82
CA LEU A 303 10.30 -5.02 0.60
C LEU A 303 11.22 -5.97 1.36
N VAL A 304 11.87 -5.46 2.42
CA VAL A 304 12.44 -6.32 3.44
C VAL A 304 11.29 -6.91 4.25
N VAL A 305 11.08 -8.22 4.16
CA VAL A 305 9.98 -8.90 4.86
C VAL A 305 10.53 -9.61 6.09
N MET A 306 10.19 -9.08 7.27
CA MET A 306 10.30 -9.79 8.54
C MET A 306 9.01 -10.61 8.63
N ASP A 307 9.11 -11.94 8.72
CA ASP A 307 8.03 -12.92 8.47
C ASP A 307 7.79 -13.20 6.98
N ASP A 308 8.84 -13.66 6.29
CA ASP A 308 8.80 -13.95 4.85
C ASP A 308 7.84 -15.10 4.47
N PRO A 309 7.35 -15.15 3.22
CA PRO A 309 6.41 -16.16 2.80
C PRO A 309 6.91 -17.60 2.94
N ALA A 310 8.21 -17.84 2.74
CA ALA A 310 8.76 -19.18 2.85
C ALA A 310 8.78 -19.63 4.33
N SER A 311 9.10 -18.73 5.26
CA SER A 311 8.99 -18.98 6.69
C SER A 311 7.55 -19.23 7.13
N ILE A 312 6.56 -18.47 6.64
CA ILE A 312 5.14 -18.73 6.94
C ILE A 312 4.72 -20.12 6.47
N LEU A 313 5.07 -20.50 5.23
CA LEU A 313 4.75 -21.84 4.70
C LEU A 313 5.38 -22.97 5.51
N ARG A 314 6.64 -22.80 5.92
CA ARG A 314 7.38 -23.82 6.67
C ARG A 314 6.91 -23.91 8.11
N CYS A 315 6.77 -22.79 8.82
CA CYS A 315 6.45 -22.78 10.24
C CYS A 315 4.97 -23.11 10.54
N THR A 316 4.08 -22.95 9.57
CA THR A 316 2.69 -23.41 9.69
C THR A 316 2.54 -24.92 9.51
N ASN A 317 3.56 -25.59 8.96
CA ASN A 317 3.64 -27.04 8.87
C ASN A 317 4.58 -27.59 9.95
N LYS A 318 4.04 -28.33 10.93
CA LYS A 318 4.81 -28.84 12.08
C LYS A 318 5.54 -30.17 11.80
N VAL A 319 5.53 -30.61 10.54
CA VAL A 319 6.17 -31.84 10.05
C VAL A 319 7.51 -31.50 9.43
#